data_AF-A0A351TMC4-F1
#
_entry.id   AF-A0A351TMC4-F1
#
_cell.length_a   1.000
_cell.length_b   1.000
_cell.length_c   1.000
_cell.angle_alpha   90.00
_cell.angle_beta   90.00
_cell.angle_gamma   90.00
#
_symmetry.space_group_name_H-M   'P 1'
#
loop_
_entity.id
_entity.type
_entity.pdbx_description
1 polymer ?
#
loop_
_entity_poly.entity_id
_entity_poly.type
_entity_poly.pdbx_seq_one_letter_code
_entity_poly.pdbx_strand_id
1 'polypeptide(L)'
;MCDIRLFRSAKMDYETAKTLWKTPWEDEMILNNAAYHLQQAVEKVLKGALECVGVTVPNTHKITKLISMVKNNGANLTVTDWVDDHSEMLSEWEAETRYNMDFMVEKRKLNRAMDEIDKFFRENGIQKELRRELQDEDRKEKLLSCLPESRRGCNDFELNCYYIMFRRKVDEA
;
A
#
# COMPACT_ATOMS: atom_id res chain seq x y z
N MET A 1 19.72 3.19 -0.56
CA MET A 1 18.58 3.62 -1.41
C MET A 1 17.38 2.81 -0.98
N CYS A 2 16.27 3.46 -0.64
CA CYS A 2 15.09 2.77 -0.13
C CYS A 2 14.52 1.80 -1.18
N ASP A 3 13.88 0.76 -0.68
CA ASP A 3 13.60 -0.47 -1.37
C ASP A 3 12.10 -0.59 -1.67
N ILE A 4 11.76 -0.74 -2.96
CA ILE A 4 10.35 -0.88 -3.37
C ILE A 4 9.76 -2.27 -3.09
N ARG A 5 10.51 -3.19 -2.47
CA ARG A 5 10.05 -4.53 -2.08
C ARG A 5 8.76 -4.49 -1.26
N LEU A 6 8.60 -3.53 -0.35
CA LEU A 6 7.38 -3.38 0.44
C LEU A 6 6.17 -3.03 -0.42
N PHE A 7 6.30 -2.12 -1.40
CA PHE A 7 5.20 -1.82 -2.33
C PHE A 7 4.87 -3.00 -3.23
N ARG A 8 5.88 -3.75 -3.71
CA ARG A 8 5.65 -4.99 -4.48
C ARG A 8 4.89 -6.03 -3.65
N SER A 9 5.30 -6.23 -2.40
CA SER A 9 4.61 -7.15 -1.48
C SER A 9 3.19 -6.67 -1.21
N ALA A 10 2.98 -5.38 -0.94
CA ALA A 10 1.66 -4.80 -0.72
C ALA A 10 0.72 -5.05 -1.91
N LYS A 11 1.23 -4.90 -3.14
CA LYS A 11 0.47 -5.19 -4.34
C LYS A 11 0.11 -6.67 -4.46
N MET A 12 1.04 -7.56 -4.11
CA MET A 12 0.77 -9.00 -4.08
C MET A 12 -0.32 -9.34 -3.05
N ASP A 13 -0.22 -8.81 -1.83
CA ASP A 13 -1.23 -9.02 -0.79
C ASP A 13 -2.63 -8.57 -1.24
N TYR A 14 -2.73 -7.40 -1.87
CA TYR A 14 -4.00 -6.92 -2.41
C TYR A 14 -4.58 -7.84 -3.51
N GLU A 15 -3.75 -8.34 -4.44
CA GLU A 15 -4.22 -9.29 -5.47
C GLU A 15 -4.61 -10.65 -4.86
N THR A 16 -3.92 -11.11 -3.83
CA THR A 16 -4.29 -12.29 -3.06
C THR A 16 -5.65 -12.08 -2.39
N ALA A 17 -5.85 -10.97 -1.66
CA ALA A 17 -7.13 -10.63 -1.05
C ALA A 17 -8.26 -10.60 -2.08
N LYS A 18 -8.02 -9.97 -3.24
CA LYS A 18 -8.97 -9.89 -4.34
C LYS A 18 -9.33 -11.25 -4.91
N THR A 19 -8.37 -12.15 -5.02
CA THR A 19 -8.59 -13.52 -5.50
C THR A 19 -9.45 -14.30 -4.52
N LEU A 20 -9.12 -14.24 -3.23
CA LEU A 20 -9.88 -14.89 -2.15
C LEU A 20 -11.31 -14.33 -2.08
N TRP A 21 -11.48 -13.02 -2.24
CA TRP A 21 -12.76 -12.34 -2.20
C TRP A 21 -13.68 -12.69 -3.40
N LYS A 22 -13.12 -12.83 -4.62
CA LYS A 22 -13.90 -13.12 -5.83
C LYS A 22 -14.25 -14.60 -6.00
N THR A 23 -13.42 -15.48 -5.45
CA THR A 23 -13.59 -16.92 -5.61
C THR A 23 -14.76 -17.39 -4.73
N PRO A 24 -15.70 -18.18 -5.27
CA PRO A 24 -16.68 -18.88 -4.44
C PRO A 24 -15.98 -19.94 -3.60
N TRP A 25 -16.24 -19.95 -2.30
CA TRP A 25 -15.70 -20.94 -1.36
C TRP A 25 -16.84 -21.59 -0.58
N GLU A 26 -16.62 -22.81 -0.12
CA GLU A 26 -17.58 -23.54 0.72
C GLU A 26 -17.64 -22.99 2.15
N ASP A 27 -16.51 -22.47 2.65
CA ASP A 27 -16.37 -21.92 4.00
C ASP A 27 -16.12 -20.41 3.95
N GLU A 28 -17.00 -19.63 4.59
CA GLU A 28 -16.90 -18.18 4.67
C GLU A 28 -15.71 -17.71 5.54
N MET A 29 -15.11 -18.57 6.38
CA MET A 29 -13.89 -18.25 7.13
C MET A 29 -12.72 -17.85 6.21
N ILE A 30 -12.73 -18.26 4.94
CA ILE A 30 -11.74 -17.83 3.95
C ILE A 30 -11.72 -16.29 3.76
N LEU A 31 -12.82 -15.60 4.06
CA LEU A 31 -12.90 -14.15 3.97
C LEU A 31 -12.03 -13.46 5.04
N ASN A 32 -11.77 -14.14 6.16
CA ASN A 32 -10.79 -13.67 7.15
C ASN A 32 -9.38 -13.59 6.55
N ASN A 33 -9.01 -14.55 5.69
CA ASN A 33 -7.73 -14.50 4.97
C ASN A 33 -7.69 -13.32 3.98
N ALA A 34 -8.80 -13.02 3.32
CA ALA A 34 -8.90 -11.84 2.46
C ALA A 34 -8.73 -10.54 3.27
N ALA A 35 -9.40 -10.43 4.42
CA ALA A 35 -9.28 -9.30 5.34
C ALA A 35 -7.85 -9.12 5.88
N TYR A 36 -7.20 -10.22 6.27
CA TYR A 36 -5.78 -10.23 6.67
C TYR A 36 -4.87 -9.69 5.57
N HIS A 37 -5.04 -10.16 4.33
CA HIS A 37 -4.23 -9.67 3.22
C HIS A 37 -4.52 -8.20 2.87
N LEU A 38 -5.76 -7.71 3.04
CA LEU A 38 -6.05 -6.27 2.91
C LEU A 38 -5.34 -5.45 3.99
N GLN A 39 -5.35 -5.91 5.24
CA GLN A 39 -4.59 -5.29 6.32
C GLN A 39 -3.10 -5.22 5.97
N GLN A 40 -2.52 -6.35 5.53
CA GLN A 40 -1.10 -6.44 5.17
C GLN A 40 -0.73 -5.55 3.99
N ALA A 41 -1.63 -5.43 3.01
CA ALA A 41 -1.48 -4.54 1.88
C ALA A 41 -1.33 -3.08 2.36
N VAL A 42 -2.25 -2.59 3.21
CA VAL A 42 -2.20 -1.22 3.75
C VAL A 42 -0.96 -1.02 4.63
N GLU A 43 -0.65 -1.96 5.52
CA GLU A 43 0.52 -1.90 6.39
C GLU A 43 1.81 -1.71 5.60
N LYS A 44 2.04 -2.55 4.58
CA LYS A 44 3.26 -2.54 3.79
C LYS A 44 3.41 -1.27 2.96
N VAL A 45 2.31 -0.67 2.48
CA VAL A 45 2.35 0.65 1.83
C VAL A 45 2.81 1.73 2.80
N LEU A 46 2.23 1.78 4.00
CA LEU A 46 2.60 2.77 5.02
C LEU A 46 4.06 2.61 5.45
N LYS A 47 4.51 1.37 5.69
CA LYS A 47 5.91 1.08 6.03
C LYS A 47 6.86 1.44 4.90
N GLY A 48 6.51 1.09 3.66
CA GLY A 48 7.28 1.46 2.47
C GLY A 48 7.47 2.97 2.37
N ALA A 49 6.39 3.74 2.53
CA ALA A 49 6.45 5.21 2.48
C ALA A 49 7.33 5.81 3.58
N LEU A 50 7.30 5.25 4.80
CA LEU A 50 8.17 5.66 5.90
C LEU A 50 9.64 5.37 5.62
N GLU A 51 9.96 4.19 5.09
CA GLU A 51 11.33 3.85 4.70
C GLU A 51 11.86 4.78 3.59
N CYS A 52 10.98 5.29 2.72
CA CYS A 52 11.35 6.22 1.65
C CYS A 52 11.89 7.55 2.17
N VAL A 53 11.44 7.97 3.35
CA VAL A 53 11.92 9.18 4.03
C VAL A 53 12.94 8.89 5.13
N GLY A 54 13.49 7.67 5.16
CA GLY A 54 14.58 7.29 6.06
C GLY A 54 14.13 6.93 7.48
N VAL A 55 12.84 6.67 7.70
CA VAL A 55 12.32 6.26 9.00
C VAL A 55 12.50 4.75 9.18
N THR A 56 13.21 4.35 10.24
CA THR A 56 13.23 2.96 10.70
C THR A 56 11.91 2.66 11.40
N VAL A 57 11.06 1.86 10.77
CA VAL A 57 9.74 1.54 11.31
C VAL A 57 9.87 0.59 12.51
N PRO A 58 9.23 0.86 13.66
CA PRO A 58 9.21 -0.06 14.79
C PRO A 58 8.45 -1.36 14.45
N ASN A 59 8.71 -2.43 15.18
CA ASN A 59 7.95 -3.67 15.04
C ASN A 59 6.50 -3.48 15.53
N THR A 60 5.61 -3.10 14.62
CA THR A 60 4.19 -2.84 14.90
C THR A 60 3.33 -3.15 13.69
N HIS A 61 2.11 -3.60 13.95
CA HIS A 61 1.06 -3.85 12.96
C HIS A 61 -0.10 -2.84 13.07
N LYS A 62 0.01 -1.88 13.99
CA LYS A 62 -1.03 -0.89 14.24
C LYS A 62 -1.04 0.15 13.12
N ILE A 63 -2.06 0.09 12.26
CA ILE A 63 -2.27 1.02 11.15
C ILE A 63 -2.40 2.45 11.66
N THR A 64 -3.13 2.67 12.77
CA THR A 64 -3.24 3.98 13.45
C THR A 64 -1.88 4.63 13.73
N LYS A 65 -0.95 3.84 14.29
CA LYS A 65 0.41 4.30 14.60
C LYS A 65 1.20 4.60 13.33
N LEU A 66 1.10 3.75 12.32
CA LEU A 66 1.80 3.94 11.04
C LEU A 66 1.32 5.19 10.30
N ILE A 67 0.01 5.46 10.29
CA ILE A 67 -0.56 6.69 9.71
C ILE A 67 -0.03 7.92 10.45
N SER A 68 -0.03 7.90 11.79
CA SER A 68 0.55 9.01 12.58
C SER A 68 2.02 9.25 12.21
N MET A 69 2.80 8.18 12.06
CA MET A 69 4.20 8.29 11.63
C MET A 69 4.33 8.87 10.22
N VAL A 70 3.50 8.44 9.26
CA VAL A 70 3.50 8.96 7.87
C VAL A 70 3.28 10.47 7.87
N LYS A 71 2.27 10.94 8.61
CA LYS A 71 1.94 12.37 8.76
C LYS A 71 3.09 13.14 9.42
N ASN A 72 3.63 12.64 10.52
CA ASN A 72 4.66 13.34 11.30
C ASN A 72 6.04 13.40 10.63
N ASN A 73 6.35 12.47 9.72
CA ASN A 73 7.64 12.42 9.03
C ASN A 73 7.59 12.97 7.59
N GLY A 74 6.45 13.50 7.16
CA GLY A 74 6.29 14.07 5.82
C GLY A 74 6.53 13.04 4.70
N ALA A 75 6.18 11.77 4.93
CA ALA A 75 6.23 10.76 3.89
C ALA A 75 5.25 11.14 2.77
N ASN A 76 5.71 11.04 1.52
CA ASN A 76 4.91 11.42 0.35
C ASN A 76 3.88 10.33 0.01
N LEU A 77 2.90 10.16 0.87
CA LEU A 77 1.82 9.20 0.73
C LEU A 77 0.49 9.89 1.11
N THR A 78 -0.49 9.82 0.24
CA THR A 78 -1.85 10.27 0.52
C THR A 78 -2.59 9.17 1.27
N VAL A 79 -2.85 9.37 2.55
CA VAL A 79 -3.75 8.50 3.33
C VAL A 79 -5.18 8.97 3.07
N THR A 80 -6.03 8.10 2.51
CA THR A 80 -7.44 8.42 2.26
C THR A 80 -8.21 8.52 3.58
N ASP A 81 -9.24 9.35 3.62
CA ASP A 81 -10.12 9.50 4.79
C ASP A 81 -10.64 8.14 5.27
N TRP A 82 -11.06 7.26 4.34
CA TRP A 82 -11.56 5.94 4.71
C TRP A 82 -10.50 5.07 5.42
N VAL A 83 -9.25 5.08 4.96
CA VAL A 83 -8.16 4.32 5.60
C VAL A 83 -7.83 4.88 6.98
N ASP A 84 -7.88 6.19 7.16
CA ASP A 84 -7.68 6.86 8.45
C ASP A 84 -8.80 6.51 9.43
N ASP A 85 -10.06 6.72 9.03
CA ASP A 85 -11.26 6.48 9.83
C ASP A 85 -11.42 5.00 10.25
N HIS A 86 -10.91 4.06 9.44
CA HIS A 86 -11.05 2.62 9.67
C HIS A 86 -9.72 1.96 10.10
N SER A 87 -8.73 2.76 10.49
CA SER A 87 -7.40 2.26 10.86
C SER A 87 -7.40 1.33 12.09
N GLU A 88 -8.32 1.52 13.04
CA GLU A 88 -8.50 0.59 14.17
C GLU A 88 -9.02 -0.78 13.71
N MET A 89 -10.11 -0.80 12.93
CA MET A 89 -10.67 -2.02 12.33
C MET A 89 -9.63 -2.77 11.49
N LEU A 90 -8.88 -2.05 10.65
CA LEU A 90 -7.81 -2.66 9.86
C LEU A 90 -6.72 -3.24 10.76
N SER A 91 -6.37 -2.58 11.88
CA SER A 91 -5.37 -3.12 12.81
C SER A 91 -5.84 -4.41 13.48
N GLU A 92 -7.12 -4.52 13.83
CA GLU A 92 -7.72 -5.73 14.43
C GLU A 92 -7.67 -6.91 13.47
N TRP A 93 -7.88 -6.68 12.18
CA TRP A 93 -7.82 -7.73 11.16
C TRP A 93 -6.46 -8.42 11.06
N GLU A 94 -5.38 -7.87 11.62
CA GLU A 94 -4.10 -8.56 11.68
C GLU A 94 -4.15 -9.77 12.63
N ALA A 95 -4.77 -9.64 13.79
CA ALA A 95 -4.75 -10.69 14.82
C ALA A 95 -6.06 -11.51 14.83
N GLU A 96 -7.21 -10.83 14.78
CA GLU A 96 -8.52 -11.45 14.93
C GLU A 96 -8.80 -12.49 13.84
N THR A 97 -8.45 -12.19 12.59
CA THR A 97 -8.66 -13.08 11.44
C THR A 97 -7.86 -14.38 11.50
N ARG A 98 -6.79 -14.44 12.30
CA ARG A 98 -5.86 -15.58 12.36
C ARG A 98 -5.99 -16.39 13.64
N TYR A 99 -6.30 -15.73 14.75
CA TYR A 99 -6.21 -16.33 16.08
C TYR A 99 -7.54 -16.44 16.80
N ASN A 100 -8.55 -15.67 16.39
CA ASN A 100 -9.87 -15.75 16.97
C ASN A 100 -10.78 -16.65 16.12
N MET A 101 -11.04 -17.86 16.62
CA MET A 101 -11.87 -18.86 15.93
C MET A 101 -13.34 -18.45 15.80
N ASP A 102 -13.81 -17.56 16.67
CA ASP A 102 -15.18 -17.03 16.66
C ASP A 102 -15.29 -15.74 15.83
N PHE A 103 -14.17 -15.20 15.35
CA PHE A 103 -14.17 -14.02 14.52
C PHE A 103 -14.50 -14.37 13.07
N MET A 104 -15.43 -13.63 12.51
CA MET A 104 -15.76 -13.69 11.09
C MET A 104 -15.94 -12.28 10.55
N VAL A 105 -15.17 -11.93 9.53
CA VAL A 105 -15.32 -10.63 8.88
C VAL A 105 -16.67 -10.56 8.17
N GLU A 106 -17.43 -9.51 8.45
CA GLU A 106 -18.67 -9.26 7.71
C GLU A 106 -18.36 -9.00 6.23
N LYS A 107 -18.96 -9.79 5.33
CA LYS A 107 -18.79 -9.63 3.88
C LYS A 107 -19.05 -8.20 3.39
N ARG A 108 -20.01 -7.50 4.00
CA ARG A 108 -20.29 -6.08 3.69
C ARG A 108 -19.10 -5.17 4.00
N LYS A 109 -18.44 -5.36 5.15
CA LYS A 109 -17.23 -4.60 5.54
C LYS A 109 -16.07 -4.94 4.61
N LEU A 110 -15.90 -6.21 4.27
CA LEU A 110 -14.86 -6.65 3.34
C LEU A 110 -15.07 -6.09 1.93
N ASN A 111 -16.30 -6.13 1.40
CA ASN A 111 -16.62 -5.51 0.10
C ASN A 111 -16.24 -4.03 0.08
N ARG A 112 -16.59 -3.29 1.14
CA ARG A 112 -16.25 -1.86 1.22
C ARG A 112 -14.74 -1.65 1.31
N ALA A 113 -14.03 -2.48 2.08
CA ALA A 113 -12.59 -2.40 2.21
C ALA A 113 -11.86 -2.69 0.89
N MET A 114 -12.34 -3.64 0.09
CA MET A 114 -11.79 -3.92 -1.25
C MET A 114 -11.82 -2.66 -2.14
N ASP A 115 -12.97 -1.98 -2.20
CA ASP A 115 -13.14 -0.79 -3.04
C ASP A 115 -12.28 0.39 -2.54
N GLU A 116 -12.26 0.61 -1.23
CA GLU A 116 -11.55 1.77 -0.64
C GLU A 116 -10.03 1.59 -0.63
N ILE A 117 -9.55 0.35 -0.46
CA ILE A 117 -8.11 0.05 -0.57
C ILE A 117 -7.65 0.10 -2.04
N ASP A 118 -8.50 -0.28 -3.01
CA ASP A 118 -8.20 -0.07 -4.44
C ASP A 118 -8.00 1.43 -4.75
N LYS A 119 -8.88 2.28 -4.23
CA LYS A 119 -8.76 3.75 -4.37
C LYS A 119 -7.49 4.27 -3.73
N PHE A 120 -7.21 3.87 -2.50
CA PHE A 120 -5.96 4.22 -1.81
C PHE A 120 -4.72 3.82 -2.62
N PHE A 121 -4.72 2.64 -3.24
CA PHE A 121 -3.63 2.20 -4.12
C PHE A 121 -3.51 3.08 -5.37
N ARG A 122 -4.63 3.36 -6.06
CA ARG A 122 -4.65 4.20 -7.26
C ARG A 122 -4.17 5.62 -6.99
N GLU A 123 -4.64 6.24 -5.91
CA GLU A 123 -4.23 7.61 -5.53
C GLU A 123 -2.73 7.73 -5.29
N ASN A 124 -2.12 6.66 -4.78
CA ASN A 124 -0.68 6.63 -4.53
C ASN A 124 0.13 6.07 -5.72
N GLY A 125 -0.53 5.63 -6.80
CA GLY A 125 0.11 5.06 -7.99
C GLY A 125 0.59 3.62 -7.81
N ILE A 126 0.06 2.86 -6.85
CA ILE A 126 0.43 1.47 -6.57
C ILE A 126 -0.34 0.54 -7.52
N GLN A 127 -0.04 0.69 -8.80
CA GLN A 127 -0.73 0.05 -9.92
C GLN A 127 0.25 -0.29 -11.05
N LYS A 128 -0.17 -1.15 -11.97
CA LYS A 128 0.69 -1.63 -13.06
C LYS A 128 0.86 -0.57 -14.14
N GLU A 129 -0.17 0.23 -14.36
CA GLU A 129 -0.23 1.26 -15.38
C GLU A 129 0.56 2.49 -14.94
N LEU A 130 1.35 3.05 -15.86
CA LEU A 130 2.12 4.26 -15.59
C LEU A 130 1.21 5.40 -15.11
N ARG A 131 1.59 6.02 -14.00
CA ARG A 131 0.86 7.15 -13.42
C ARG A 131 0.90 8.36 -14.36
N ARG A 132 -0.16 9.17 -14.34
CA ARG A 132 -0.32 10.31 -15.26
C ARG A 132 0.85 11.29 -15.17
N GLU A 133 1.40 11.47 -13.98
CA GLU A 133 2.52 12.36 -13.73
C GLU A 133 3.80 11.97 -14.47
N LEU A 134 3.95 10.68 -14.81
CA LEU A 134 5.11 10.14 -15.51
C LEU A 134 4.87 9.91 -17.01
N GLN A 135 3.70 10.29 -17.52
CA GLN A 135 3.45 10.35 -18.97
C GLN A 135 4.17 11.55 -19.61
N ASP A 136 4.54 12.54 -18.80
CA ASP A 136 5.45 13.61 -19.16
C ASP A 136 6.89 13.07 -19.17
N GLU A 137 7.52 13.05 -20.34
CA GLU A 137 8.88 12.50 -20.51
C GLU A 137 9.93 13.30 -19.74
N ASP A 138 9.79 14.62 -19.57
CA ASP A 138 10.74 15.42 -18.79
C ASP A 138 10.69 15.00 -17.31
N ARG A 139 9.48 14.77 -16.77
CA ARG A 139 9.31 14.30 -15.39
C ARG A 139 9.84 12.88 -15.19
N LYS A 140 9.66 12.02 -16.19
CA LYS A 140 10.17 10.65 -16.18
C LYS A 140 11.70 10.61 -16.27
N GLU A 141 12.31 11.44 -17.11
CA GLU A 141 13.78 11.59 -17.17
C GLU A 141 14.34 12.15 -15.86
N LYS A 142 13.68 13.16 -15.26
CA LYS A 142 14.03 13.66 -13.92
C LYS A 142 14.00 12.55 -12.88
N LEU A 143 12.97 11.70 -12.88
CA LEU A 143 12.89 10.55 -11.97
C LEU A 143 14.03 9.55 -12.21
N LEU A 144 14.29 9.18 -13.46
CA LEU A 144 15.36 8.24 -13.83
C LEU A 144 16.75 8.78 -13.45
N SER A 145 16.96 10.08 -13.49
CA SER A 145 18.22 10.71 -13.06
C SER A 145 18.45 10.60 -11.54
N CYS A 146 17.37 10.44 -10.74
CA CYS A 146 17.47 10.16 -9.31
C CYS A 146 17.88 8.71 -9.01
N LEU A 147 17.80 7.81 -10.00
CA LEU A 147 18.08 6.39 -9.86
C LEU A 147 19.51 6.05 -10.32
N PRO A 148 20.14 5.03 -9.69
CA PRO A 148 21.44 4.53 -10.11
C PRO A 148 21.27 3.81 -11.44
N GLU A 149 22.30 3.82 -12.28
CA GLU A 149 22.22 3.27 -13.65
C GLU A 149 21.74 1.82 -13.68
N SER A 150 22.16 1.01 -12.71
CA SER A 150 21.74 -0.40 -12.56
C SER A 150 20.25 -0.59 -12.31
N ARG A 151 19.50 0.46 -11.96
CA ARG A 151 18.05 0.46 -11.70
C ARG A 151 17.28 1.36 -12.66
N ARG A 152 17.82 1.72 -13.83
CA ARG A 152 17.08 2.51 -14.84
C ARG A 152 16.19 1.65 -15.75
N GLY A 153 16.44 0.34 -15.85
CA GLY A 153 15.61 -0.62 -16.59
C GLY A 153 14.32 -1.02 -15.85
N CYS A 154 13.61 -0.04 -15.28
CA CYS A 154 12.42 -0.28 -14.49
C CYS A 154 11.16 -0.45 -15.34
N ASN A 155 10.22 -1.26 -14.85
CA ASN A 155 8.86 -1.29 -15.40
C ASN A 155 7.99 -0.16 -14.80
N ASP A 156 6.81 0.04 -15.39
CA ASP A 156 5.86 1.10 -15.00
C ASP A 156 5.49 1.08 -13.52
N PHE A 157 5.25 -0.11 -12.93
CA PHE A 157 4.95 -0.24 -11.51
C PHE A 157 6.11 0.27 -10.63
N GLU A 158 7.34 -0.09 -11.00
CA GLU A 158 8.53 0.36 -10.27
C GLU A 158 8.72 1.87 -10.38
N LEU A 159 8.55 2.43 -11.57
CA LEU A 159 8.60 3.87 -11.80
C LEU A 159 7.55 4.60 -10.94
N ASN A 160 6.33 4.06 -10.88
CA ASN A 160 5.28 4.63 -10.03
C ASN A 160 5.69 4.63 -8.55
N CYS A 161 6.30 3.55 -8.06
CA CYS A 161 6.79 3.45 -6.69
C CYS A 161 7.97 4.41 -6.44
N TYR A 162 8.93 4.51 -7.35
CA TYR A 162 10.05 5.44 -7.23
C TYR A 162 9.59 6.89 -7.22
N TYR A 163 8.52 7.22 -7.95
CA TYR A 163 7.92 8.54 -7.90
C TYR A 163 7.40 8.87 -6.49
N ILE A 164 6.82 7.92 -5.74
CA ILE A 164 6.44 8.14 -4.33
C ILE A 164 7.67 8.60 -3.53
N MET A 165 8.84 8.03 -3.79
CA MET A 165 10.09 8.34 -3.09
C MET A 165 10.67 9.70 -3.47
N PHE A 166 10.62 10.04 -4.76
CA PHE A 166 11.34 11.18 -5.32
C PHE A 166 10.46 12.32 -5.80
N ARG A 167 9.14 12.28 -5.53
CA ARG A 167 8.18 13.29 -5.99
C ARG A 167 8.65 14.72 -5.76
N ARG A 168 9.17 15.04 -4.57
CA ARG A 168 9.68 16.38 -4.27
C ARG A 168 10.78 16.81 -5.24
N LYS A 169 11.71 15.92 -5.58
CA LYS A 169 12.78 16.21 -6.55
C LYS A 169 12.28 16.29 -7.99
N VAL A 170 11.20 15.59 -8.31
CA VAL A 170 10.57 15.61 -9.64
C VAL A 170 9.69 16.85 -9.83
N ASP A 171 9.03 17.30 -8.77
CA ASP A 171 8.01 18.37 -8.79
C ASP A 171 8.60 19.76 -8.47
N GLU A 172 9.69 19.88 -7.70
CA GLU A 172 10.30 21.16 -7.27
C GLU A 172 11.30 21.78 -8.29
N ALA A 173 11.14 21.55 -9.60
CA ALA A 173 12.04 22.08 -10.65
C ALA A 173 11.31 22.80 -11.79
#